data_AF-A0A1B7MDT3-F1
#
_entry.id   AF-A0A1B7MDT3-F1
#
_cell.length_a   1.000
_cell.length_b   1.000
_cell.length_c   1.000
_cell.angle_alpha   90.00
_cell.angle_beta   90.00
_cell.angle_gamma   90.00
#
_symmetry.space_group_name_H-M   'P 1'
#
loop_
_entity.id
_entity.type
_entity.pdbx_description
1 polymer ?
#
loop_
_entity_poly.entity_id
_entity_poly.type
_entity_poly.pdbx_seq_one_letter_code
_entity_poly.pdbx_strand_id
1 'polypeptide(L)'
;MDGRLAYDRFNEAQDQGAQRRYKADARTALRTMVVYGMEYRLSHPDDEQLIWEGNLEWYRNDGLKPQSEEFDWLVDYLVKINDDEDDETKGDALLALSGMHGLGSSAKQPSYIKLLIHCMGPARTPRVRYAALRAISDARDVLSSINNDSMQLDADANILDELAHALLTAIGLNDISSSDVLLHHSRNRCYLRLIFALARSNEWCQRLASHGHIERCISLLDLGTVSATSIGFNFYLAGIFARIDPSARDPPFSPDVKRLQTLMRNAWEEATKLCHIKECVEALPVLVTATRKSFLSLDNDVSSGELANLTRDVNWVLEKLLQERGEDVGIVSPSVQDLCGDLRRKVEDTRTSTATTDS
;
A
#
# COMPACT_ATOMS: atom_id res chain seq x y z
N MET A 1 30.61 1.84 -9.54
CA MET A 1 30.47 0.75 -10.54
C MET A 1 29.10 0.89 -11.17
N ASP A 2 29.01 0.75 -12.49
CA ASP A 2 27.75 0.86 -13.22
C ASP A 2 27.13 -0.54 -13.39
N GLY A 3 25.97 -0.77 -12.76
CA GLY A 3 25.28 -2.06 -12.78
C GLY A 3 24.75 -2.45 -14.16
N ARG A 4 24.31 -1.46 -14.97
CA ARG A 4 23.83 -1.69 -16.33
C ARG A 4 24.97 -2.12 -17.24
N LEU A 5 26.11 -1.42 -17.16
CA LEU A 5 27.30 -1.79 -17.92
C LEU A 5 27.80 -3.20 -17.54
N ALA A 6 27.72 -3.56 -16.26
CA ALA A 6 28.05 -4.91 -15.81
C ALA A 6 27.09 -5.96 -16.40
N TYR A 7 25.79 -5.65 -16.45
CA TYR A 7 24.78 -6.52 -17.09
C TYR A 7 25.02 -6.69 -18.59
N ASP A 8 25.29 -5.60 -19.32
CA ASP A 8 25.55 -5.65 -20.75
C ASP A 8 26.76 -6.54 -21.05
N ARG A 9 27.84 -6.39 -20.27
CA ARG A 9 29.03 -7.27 -20.37
C ARG A 9 28.76 -8.71 -19.98
N PHE A 10 27.88 -8.93 -19.00
CA PHE A 10 27.43 -10.27 -18.63
C PHE A 10 26.66 -10.95 -19.77
N ASN A 11 25.91 -10.19 -20.58
CA ASN A 11 25.23 -10.72 -21.76
C ASN A 11 26.18 -11.04 -22.92
N GLU A 12 27.23 -10.25 -23.09
CA GLU A 12 28.21 -10.42 -24.18
C GLU A 12 29.29 -11.47 -23.88
N ALA A 13 29.52 -11.79 -22.61
CA ALA A 13 30.57 -12.70 -22.20
C ALA A 13 30.30 -14.15 -22.65
N GLN A 14 31.23 -14.71 -23.42
CA GLN A 14 31.22 -16.12 -23.86
C GLN A 14 31.90 -17.06 -22.87
N ASP A 15 32.80 -16.53 -22.02
CA ASP A 15 33.52 -17.30 -21.01
C ASP A 15 32.80 -17.28 -19.65
N GLN A 16 32.75 -18.45 -18.99
CA GLN A 16 32.09 -18.60 -17.69
C GLN A 16 32.77 -17.79 -16.57
N GLY A 17 34.09 -17.64 -16.61
CA GLY A 17 34.83 -16.82 -15.65
C GLY A 17 34.48 -15.34 -15.77
N ALA A 18 34.42 -14.83 -17.00
CA ALA A 18 33.97 -13.47 -17.28
C ALA A 18 32.51 -13.26 -16.85
N GLN A 19 31.60 -14.20 -17.14
CA GLN A 19 30.21 -14.13 -16.71
C GLN A 19 30.07 -14.03 -15.18
N ARG A 20 30.80 -14.87 -14.43
CA ARG A 20 30.79 -14.83 -12.95
C ARG A 20 31.28 -13.48 -12.42
N ARG A 21 32.33 -12.93 -13.02
CA ARG A 21 32.86 -11.62 -12.64
C ARG A 21 31.83 -10.51 -12.87
N TYR A 22 31.20 -10.46 -14.04
CA TYR A 22 30.21 -9.43 -14.34
C TYR A 22 28.93 -9.56 -13.50
N LYS A 23 28.51 -10.80 -13.16
CA LYS A 23 27.43 -11.05 -12.18
C LYS A 23 27.80 -10.46 -10.81
N ALA A 24 29.04 -10.67 -10.35
CA ALA A 24 29.53 -10.11 -9.08
C ALA A 24 29.63 -8.57 -9.10
N ASP A 25 30.04 -7.97 -10.22
CA ASP A 25 30.10 -6.51 -10.40
C ASP A 25 28.67 -5.91 -10.33
N ALA A 26 27.69 -6.52 -11.00
CA ALA A 26 26.28 -6.11 -10.95
C ALA A 26 25.71 -6.22 -9.53
N ARG A 27 25.93 -7.37 -8.86
CA ARG A 27 25.54 -7.57 -7.45
C ARG A 27 26.14 -6.50 -6.54
N THR A 28 27.43 -6.20 -6.70
CA THR A 28 28.12 -5.17 -5.90
C THR A 28 27.52 -3.78 -6.12
N ALA A 29 27.20 -3.42 -7.37
CA ALA A 29 26.55 -2.15 -7.68
C ALA A 29 25.16 -2.03 -7.03
N LEU A 30 24.33 -3.08 -7.14
CA LEU A 30 23.00 -3.13 -6.53
C LEU A 30 23.08 -3.03 -4.99
N ARG A 31 23.94 -3.84 -4.37
CA ARG A 31 24.16 -3.81 -2.92
C ARG A 31 24.58 -2.44 -2.43
N THR A 32 25.51 -1.80 -3.16
CA THR A 32 25.99 -0.46 -2.84
C THR A 32 24.82 0.52 -2.83
N MET A 33 23.99 0.52 -3.87
CA MET A 33 22.84 1.41 -3.96
C MET A 33 21.88 1.24 -2.78
N VAL A 34 21.58 -0.01 -2.42
CA VAL A 34 20.70 -0.32 -1.29
C VAL A 34 21.27 0.19 0.04
N VAL A 35 22.57 0.01 0.30
CA VAL A 35 23.23 0.48 1.53
C VAL A 35 23.09 2.00 1.75
N TYR A 36 23.05 2.78 0.66
CA TYR A 36 22.87 4.24 0.71
C TYR A 36 21.41 4.69 0.80
N GLY A 37 20.45 3.76 0.89
CA GLY A 37 19.02 4.07 0.91
C GLY A 37 18.52 4.79 2.17
N MET A 38 19.32 4.96 3.22
CA MET A 38 18.93 5.74 4.40
C MET A 38 19.66 7.08 4.41
N GLU A 39 18.90 8.18 4.42
CA GLU A 39 19.41 9.55 4.25
C GLU A 39 20.53 9.94 5.25
N TYR A 40 20.53 9.38 6.45
CA TYR A 40 21.40 9.81 7.56
C TYR A 40 22.43 8.77 8.00
N ARG A 41 22.46 7.57 7.39
CA ARG A 41 23.42 6.52 7.75
C ARG A 41 23.58 5.47 6.67
N LEU A 42 24.76 4.84 6.63
CA LEU A 42 24.90 3.56 5.95
C LEU A 42 24.15 2.50 6.75
N SER A 43 23.24 1.78 6.09
CA SER A 43 22.54 0.68 6.72
C SER A 43 23.22 -0.64 6.43
N HIS A 44 23.05 -1.61 7.34
CA HIS A 44 23.34 -2.99 6.97
C HIS A 44 22.41 -3.34 5.80
N PRO A 45 22.92 -3.87 4.69
CA PRO A 45 22.08 -4.07 3.52
C PRO A 45 20.98 -5.10 3.74
N ASP A 46 21.15 -6.02 4.70
CA ASP A 46 20.11 -6.97 5.15
C ASP A 46 19.21 -6.45 6.27
N ASP A 47 19.33 -5.18 6.65
CA ASP A 47 18.43 -4.56 7.62
C ASP A 47 17.00 -4.52 7.05
N GLU A 48 16.04 -5.16 7.71
CA GLU A 48 14.64 -5.13 7.26
C GLU A 48 14.05 -3.72 7.35
N GLN A 49 14.55 -2.86 8.25
CA GLN A 49 14.14 -1.46 8.31
C GLN A 49 14.41 -0.75 6.97
N LEU A 50 15.52 -1.06 6.32
CA LEU A 50 15.90 -0.50 5.02
C LEU A 50 14.90 -0.87 3.91
N ILE A 51 14.30 -2.06 3.97
CA ILE A 51 13.30 -2.50 2.99
C ILE A 51 12.08 -1.58 3.03
N TRP A 52 11.64 -1.20 4.23
CA TRP A 52 10.37 -0.48 4.41
C TRP A 52 10.52 1.03 4.50
N GLU A 53 11.63 1.51 5.04
CA GLU A 53 11.86 2.94 5.35
C GLU A 53 12.96 3.55 4.47
N GLY A 54 13.66 2.74 3.67
CA GLY A 54 14.68 3.22 2.75
C GLY A 54 14.10 4.16 1.69
N ASN A 55 14.72 5.32 1.56
CA ASN A 55 14.60 6.20 0.40
C ASN A 55 15.49 5.67 -0.72
N LEU A 56 14.89 4.87 -1.60
CA LEU A 56 15.55 4.24 -2.74
C LEU A 56 15.25 5.00 -4.04
N GLU A 57 14.77 6.23 -3.95
CA GLU A 57 14.45 7.05 -5.12
C GLU A 57 15.70 7.27 -5.98
N TRP A 58 15.50 7.12 -7.28
CA TRP A 58 16.56 7.32 -8.27
C TRP A 58 16.60 8.79 -8.66
N TYR A 59 17.55 9.52 -8.10
CA TYR A 59 17.78 10.91 -8.45
C TYR A 59 18.56 11.01 -9.76
N ARG A 60 17.92 11.54 -10.81
CA ARG A 60 18.67 12.05 -11.95
C ARG A 60 19.23 13.42 -11.60
N ASN A 61 20.45 13.70 -12.06
CA ASN A 61 21.10 15.00 -11.90
C ASN A 61 20.33 16.15 -12.58
N ASP A 62 19.41 15.83 -13.49
CA ASP A 62 18.56 16.81 -14.20
C ASP A 62 17.20 17.04 -13.50
N GLY A 63 16.93 16.38 -12.37
CA GLY A 63 15.68 16.52 -11.61
C GLY A 63 14.47 15.83 -12.26
N LEU A 64 14.64 15.10 -13.36
CA LEU A 64 13.55 14.36 -13.99
C LEU A 64 13.33 13.01 -13.31
N LYS A 65 12.06 12.58 -13.24
CA LYS A 65 11.76 11.20 -12.85
C LYS A 65 12.28 10.24 -13.93
N PRO A 66 12.98 9.18 -13.54
CA PRO A 66 13.44 8.16 -14.46
C PRO A 66 12.27 7.54 -15.26
N GLN A 67 12.50 7.28 -16.55
CA GLN A 67 11.50 6.62 -17.39
C GLN A 67 11.53 5.10 -17.20
N SER A 68 10.40 4.43 -17.43
CA SER A 68 10.28 2.97 -17.25
C SER A 68 11.32 2.17 -18.03
N GLU A 69 11.65 2.60 -19.26
CA GLU A 69 12.60 1.95 -20.16
C GLU A 69 14.04 1.97 -19.63
N GLU A 70 14.37 2.91 -18.73
CA GLU A 70 15.72 3.02 -18.16
C GLU A 70 16.08 1.82 -17.27
N PHE A 71 15.09 1.02 -16.88
CA PHE A 71 15.22 -0.09 -15.93
C PHE A 71 14.78 -1.44 -16.49
N ASP A 72 14.36 -1.48 -17.74
CA ASP A 72 14.00 -2.74 -18.42
C ASP A 72 15.17 -3.74 -18.36
N TRP A 73 16.42 -3.25 -18.37
CA TRP A 73 17.61 -4.08 -18.20
C TRP A 73 17.64 -4.81 -16.84
N LEU A 74 17.11 -4.20 -15.78
CA LEU A 74 17.12 -4.77 -14.43
C LEU A 74 16.02 -5.83 -14.29
N VAL A 75 14.89 -5.64 -14.98
CA VAL A 75 13.88 -6.69 -15.16
C VAL A 75 14.49 -7.87 -15.94
N ASP A 76 15.18 -7.60 -17.05
CA ASP A 76 15.83 -8.65 -17.85
C ASP A 76 16.95 -9.35 -17.09
N TYR A 77 17.70 -8.61 -16.27
CA TYR A 77 18.71 -9.17 -15.38
C TYR A 77 18.08 -10.15 -14.41
N LEU A 78 17.02 -9.74 -13.69
CA LEU A 78 16.31 -10.59 -12.73
C LEU A 78 15.70 -11.84 -13.37
N VAL A 79 15.10 -11.71 -14.55
CA VAL A 79 14.59 -12.86 -15.32
C VAL A 79 15.72 -13.83 -15.66
N LYS A 80 16.89 -13.31 -16.03
CA LYS A 80 18.06 -14.13 -16.38
C LYS A 80 18.71 -14.81 -15.17
N ILE A 81 18.74 -14.14 -14.01
CA ILE A 81 19.28 -14.69 -12.76
C ILE A 81 18.20 -15.39 -11.91
N ASN A 82 17.10 -15.83 -12.51
CA ASN A 82 16.01 -16.43 -11.77
C ASN A 82 16.32 -17.85 -11.21
N ASP A 83 17.60 -18.22 -11.10
CA ASP A 83 18.02 -19.39 -10.32
C ASP A 83 17.64 -19.21 -8.84
N ASP A 84 17.32 -20.30 -8.15
CA ASP A 84 16.88 -20.25 -6.74
C ASP A 84 18.03 -19.99 -5.75
N GLU A 85 19.23 -19.71 -6.25
CA GLU A 85 20.46 -19.70 -5.47
C GLU A 85 20.92 -18.29 -5.07
N ASP A 86 20.40 -17.22 -5.70
CA ASP A 86 20.88 -15.84 -5.49
C ASP A 86 19.81 -14.88 -4.93
N ASP A 87 19.17 -15.28 -3.84
CA ASP A 87 18.14 -14.50 -3.15
C ASP A 87 18.65 -13.12 -2.68
N GLU A 88 19.93 -13.00 -2.29
CA GLU A 88 20.50 -11.70 -1.91
C GLU A 88 20.46 -10.69 -3.07
N THR A 89 20.97 -11.08 -4.24
CA THR A 89 20.98 -10.21 -5.43
C THR A 89 19.56 -9.90 -5.90
N LYS A 90 18.63 -10.86 -5.81
CA LYS A 90 17.22 -10.62 -6.12
C LYS A 90 16.61 -9.58 -5.18
N GLY A 91 16.87 -9.70 -3.88
CA GLY A 91 16.42 -8.72 -2.89
C GLY A 91 16.92 -7.31 -3.22
N ASP A 92 18.22 -7.16 -3.49
CA ASP A 92 18.79 -5.85 -3.82
C ASP A 92 18.25 -5.28 -5.13
N ALA A 93 18.08 -6.11 -6.16
CA ALA A 93 17.51 -5.70 -7.44
C ALA A 93 16.02 -5.31 -7.34
N LEU A 94 15.24 -5.99 -6.51
CA LEU A 94 13.84 -5.65 -6.26
C LEU A 94 13.70 -4.33 -5.49
N LEU A 95 14.53 -4.12 -4.47
CA LEU A 95 14.63 -2.83 -3.78
C LEU A 95 15.04 -1.73 -4.74
N ALA A 96 15.99 -2.00 -5.64
CA ALA A 96 16.39 -1.06 -6.66
C ALA A 96 15.23 -0.68 -7.60
N LEU A 97 14.42 -1.65 -8.03
CA LEU A 97 13.24 -1.41 -8.85
C LEU A 97 12.12 -0.66 -8.10
N SER A 98 12.05 -0.76 -6.77
CA SER A 98 11.02 -0.06 -5.98
C SER A 98 11.14 1.46 -6.14
N GLY A 99 12.37 1.97 -6.26
CA GLY A 99 12.64 3.39 -6.49
C GLY A 99 12.13 3.95 -7.82
N MET A 100 11.64 3.11 -8.73
CA MET A 100 11.03 3.56 -9.99
C MET A 100 9.56 3.95 -9.85
N HIS A 101 8.87 3.43 -8.83
CA HIS A 101 7.41 3.55 -8.72
C HIS A 101 6.63 3.04 -9.94
N GLY A 102 7.14 2.02 -10.64
CA GLY A 102 6.56 1.52 -11.89
C GLY A 102 6.82 0.03 -12.13
N LEU A 103 6.23 -0.50 -13.22
CA LEU A 103 6.29 -1.92 -13.58
C LEU A 103 7.13 -2.19 -14.83
N GLY A 104 8.09 -1.32 -15.14
CA GLY A 104 8.84 -1.36 -16.40
C GLY A 104 8.00 -0.92 -17.60
N SER A 105 8.56 -1.04 -18.81
CA SER A 105 7.83 -0.73 -20.04
C SER A 105 6.67 -1.70 -20.29
N SER A 106 5.74 -1.33 -21.16
CA SER A 106 4.59 -2.19 -21.52
C SER A 106 5.03 -3.61 -21.97
N ALA A 107 6.19 -3.72 -22.63
CA ALA A 107 6.75 -5.01 -23.06
C ALA A 107 7.33 -5.84 -21.92
N LYS A 108 7.82 -5.21 -20.84
CA LYS A 108 8.45 -5.89 -19.70
C LYS A 108 7.49 -6.15 -18.53
N GLN A 109 6.41 -5.39 -18.45
CA GLN A 109 5.44 -5.45 -17.36
C GLN A 109 4.93 -6.88 -17.05
N PRO A 110 4.51 -7.71 -18.02
CA PRO A 110 4.07 -9.08 -17.71
C PRO A 110 5.18 -9.93 -17.09
N SER A 111 6.40 -9.86 -17.63
CA SER A 111 7.56 -10.59 -17.11
C SER A 111 7.94 -10.14 -15.71
N TYR A 112 7.83 -8.84 -15.43
CA TYR A 112 8.13 -8.31 -14.11
C TYR A 112 7.10 -8.75 -13.08
N ILE A 113 5.80 -8.74 -13.42
CA ILE A 113 4.75 -9.23 -12.52
C ILE A 113 4.94 -10.73 -12.20
N LYS A 114 5.25 -11.56 -13.20
CA LYS A 114 5.55 -12.99 -12.98
C LYS A 114 6.74 -13.18 -12.03
N LEU A 115 7.77 -12.38 -12.20
CA LEU A 115 8.93 -12.40 -11.29
C LEU A 115 8.52 -11.99 -9.87
N LEU A 116 7.72 -10.94 -9.71
CA LEU A 116 7.24 -10.51 -8.39
C LEU A 116 6.40 -11.60 -7.70
N ILE A 117 5.51 -12.26 -8.43
CA ILE A 117 4.73 -13.42 -7.95
C ILE A 117 5.67 -14.50 -7.42
N HIS A 118 6.67 -14.89 -8.23
CA HIS A 118 7.67 -15.89 -7.86
C HIS A 118 8.50 -15.50 -6.63
N CYS A 119 8.89 -14.22 -6.54
CA CYS A 119 9.66 -13.68 -5.43
C CYS A 119 8.84 -13.53 -4.13
N MET A 120 7.52 -13.40 -4.22
CA MET A 120 6.61 -13.40 -3.07
C MET A 120 6.19 -14.80 -2.61
N GLY A 121 6.56 -15.84 -3.36
CA GLY A 121 6.22 -17.23 -3.05
C GLY A 121 6.78 -17.73 -1.72
N PRO A 122 6.16 -18.76 -1.10
CA PRO A 122 6.49 -19.19 0.26
C PRO A 122 7.88 -19.82 0.39
N ALA A 123 8.44 -20.33 -0.72
CA ALA A 123 9.79 -20.91 -0.76
C ALA A 123 10.92 -19.87 -0.69
N ARG A 124 10.61 -18.58 -0.87
CA ARG A 124 11.59 -17.49 -0.88
C ARG A 124 11.95 -17.05 0.52
N THR A 125 13.17 -16.55 0.68
CA THR A 125 13.58 -15.90 1.94
C THR A 125 12.69 -14.68 2.26
N PRO A 126 12.48 -14.34 3.55
CA PRO A 126 11.72 -13.16 3.94
C PRO A 126 12.20 -11.89 3.24
N ARG A 127 13.52 -11.69 3.11
CA ARG A 127 14.13 -10.56 2.40
C ARG A 127 13.58 -10.40 0.98
N VAL A 128 13.61 -11.46 0.18
CA VAL A 128 13.15 -11.41 -1.22
C VAL A 128 11.65 -11.16 -1.30
N ARG A 129 10.86 -11.83 -0.44
CA ARG A 129 9.41 -11.61 -0.38
C ARG A 129 9.06 -10.17 -0.03
N TYR A 130 9.75 -9.60 0.95
CA TYR A 130 9.53 -8.24 1.43
C TYR A 130 10.00 -7.20 0.43
N ALA A 131 11.14 -7.41 -0.22
CA ALA A 131 11.61 -6.56 -1.31
C ALA A 131 10.64 -6.58 -2.50
N ALA A 132 10.08 -7.74 -2.85
CA ALA A 132 9.06 -7.84 -3.90
C ALA A 132 7.77 -7.11 -3.50
N LEU A 133 7.30 -7.28 -2.25
CA LEU A 133 6.14 -6.58 -1.73
C LEU A 133 6.35 -5.05 -1.69
N ARG A 134 7.56 -4.59 -1.34
CA ARG A 134 7.94 -3.18 -1.39
C ARG A 134 7.88 -2.65 -2.82
N ALA A 135 8.50 -3.35 -3.77
CA ALA A 135 8.54 -2.95 -5.17
C ALA A 135 7.15 -2.83 -5.80
N ILE A 136 6.28 -3.82 -5.58
CA ILE A 136 4.91 -3.77 -6.11
C ILE A 136 4.04 -2.73 -5.42
N SER A 137 4.28 -2.44 -4.13
CA SER A 137 3.60 -1.35 -3.41
C SER A 137 4.02 0.04 -3.89
N ASP A 138 5.30 0.23 -4.24
CA ASP A 138 5.76 1.47 -4.85
C ASP A 138 5.19 1.68 -6.25
N ALA A 139 4.92 0.59 -6.98
CA ALA A 139 4.28 0.59 -8.30
C ALA A 139 2.73 0.56 -8.27
N ARG A 140 2.11 0.76 -7.09
CA ARG A 140 0.66 0.57 -6.88
C ARG A 140 -0.25 1.39 -7.81
N ASP A 141 0.15 2.61 -8.17
CA ASP A 141 -0.67 3.47 -9.04
C ASP A 141 -0.75 2.87 -10.45
N VAL A 142 0.40 2.45 -11.00
CA VAL A 142 0.47 1.74 -12.29
C VAL A 142 -0.34 0.45 -12.21
N LEU A 143 -0.15 -0.36 -11.16
CA LEU A 143 -0.86 -1.63 -10.99
C LEU A 143 -2.39 -1.45 -10.90
N SER A 144 -2.86 -0.42 -10.19
CA SER A 144 -4.30 -0.13 -10.04
C SER A 144 -4.98 0.26 -11.36
N SER A 145 -4.19 0.73 -12.34
CA SER A 145 -4.67 1.12 -13.67
C SER A 145 -4.71 -0.04 -14.67
N ILE A 146 -4.07 -1.18 -14.36
CA ILE A 146 -4.09 -2.36 -15.22
C ILE A 146 -5.47 -2.99 -15.16
N ASN A 147 -6.12 -3.07 -16.33
CA ASN A 147 -7.33 -3.84 -16.53
C ASN A 147 -7.06 -5.07 -17.42
N ASN A 148 -8.01 -5.98 -17.50
CA ASN A 148 -7.86 -7.21 -18.30
C ASN A 148 -7.61 -6.92 -19.79
N ASP A 149 -8.13 -5.81 -20.31
CA ASP A 149 -7.99 -5.44 -21.72
C ASP A 149 -6.61 -4.85 -22.06
N SER A 150 -5.89 -4.34 -21.05
CA SER A 150 -4.59 -3.67 -21.21
C SER A 150 -3.41 -4.65 -21.31
N MET A 151 -3.57 -5.86 -20.78
CA MET A 151 -2.61 -6.93 -21.03
C MET A 151 -2.98 -7.56 -22.37
N GLN A 152 -2.08 -7.52 -23.36
CA GLN A 152 -2.28 -8.26 -24.60
C GLN A 152 -2.30 -9.77 -24.27
N LEU A 153 -3.51 -10.26 -24.02
CA LEU A 153 -3.84 -11.62 -23.63
C LEU A 153 -3.65 -12.55 -24.83
N ASP A 154 -2.67 -13.44 -24.72
CA ASP A 154 -2.82 -14.79 -25.26
C ASP A 154 -2.20 -15.88 -24.36
N ALA A 155 -1.61 -15.53 -23.20
CA ALA A 155 -0.91 -16.51 -22.36
C ALA A 155 -1.30 -16.54 -20.88
N ASP A 156 -1.68 -15.43 -20.21
CA ASP A 156 -1.89 -15.45 -18.75
C ASP A 156 -3.04 -14.56 -18.29
N ALA A 157 -4.28 -14.96 -18.61
CA ALA A 157 -5.48 -14.30 -18.10
C ALA A 157 -5.54 -14.25 -16.55
N ASN A 158 -4.81 -15.13 -15.88
CA ASN A 158 -4.84 -15.31 -14.42
C ASN A 158 -3.68 -14.63 -13.67
N ILE A 159 -2.79 -13.92 -14.37
CA ILE A 159 -1.59 -13.34 -13.73
C ILE A 159 -1.93 -12.39 -12.58
N LEU A 160 -3.03 -11.63 -12.69
CA LEU A 160 -3.47 -10.71 -11.64
C LEU A 160 -4.10 -11.44 -10.44
N ASP A 161 -4.70 -12.61 -10.67
CA ASP A 161 -5.24 -13.46 -9.61
C ASP A 161 -4.10 -14.17 -8.85
N GLU A 162 -3.10 -14.66 -9.58
CA GLU A 162 -1.85 -15.17 -9.01
C GLU A 162 -1.13 -14.09 -8.20
N LEU A 163 -1.10 -12.85 -8.70
CA LEU A 163 -0.54 -11.73 -7.97
C LEU A 163 -1.31 -11.45 -6.66
N ALA A 164 -2.65 -11.42 -6.70
CA ALA A 164 -3.46 -11.25 -5.50
C ALA A 164 -3.13 -12.33 -4.44
N HIS A 165 -3.02 -13.59 -4.86
CA HIS A 165 -2.63 -14.68 -3.98
C HIS A 165 -1.20 -14.53 -3.42
N ALA A 166 -0.25 -14.13 -4.26
CA ALA A 166 1.14 -13.91 -3.88
C ALA A 166 1.29 -12.78 -2.85
N LEU A 167 0.49 -11.71 -2.95
CA LEU A 167 0.48 -10.61 -1.98
C LEU A 167 0.11 -11.09 -0.56
N LEU A 168 -0.88 -11.98 -0.43
CA LEU A 168 -1.23 -12.58 0.86
C LEU A 168 -0.14 -13.51 1.38
N THR A 169 0.51 -14.25 0.49
CA THR A 169 1.65 -15.10 0.82
C THR A 169 2.80 -14.28 1.41
N ALA A 170 3.12 -13.14 0.80
CA ALA A 170 4.24 -12.29 1.21
C ALA A 170 4.10 -11.74 2.64
N ILE A 171 2.86 -11.46 3.09
CA ILE A 171 2.61 -10.89 4.42
C ILE A 171 2.44 -11.94 5.53
N GLY A 172 2.47 -13.23 5.18
CA GLY A 172 2.37 -14.36 6.11
C GLY A 172 1.04 -14.41 6.88
N LEU A 173 0.20 -15.41 6.57
CA LEU A 173 -1.02 -15.68 7.34
C LEU A 173 -0.71 -16.23 8.75
N ASN A 174 0.47 -16.83 8.98
CA ASN A 174 0.78 -17.61 10.18
C ASN A 174 1.95 -17.09 11.04
N ASP A 175 2.55 -15.95 10.70
CA ASP A 175 3.81 -15.51 11.31
C ASP A 175 3.60 -14.66 12.58
N ILE A 176 2.76 -15.15 13.49
CA ILE A 176 2.41 -14.50 14.76
C ILE A 176 3.47 -14.80 15.86
N SER A 177 4.48 -15.63 15.56
CA SER A 177 5.51 -16.07 16.52
C SER A 177 6.79 -15.24 16.50
N SER A 178 6.92 -14.24 15.61
CA SER A 178 8.08 -13.34 15.59
C SER A 178 7.88 -12.19 16.58
N SER A 179 8.86 -11.95 17.45
CA SER A 179 8.76 -10.95 18.53
C SER A 179 8.99 -9.51 18.09
N ASP A 180 9.18 -9.24 16.79
CA ASP A 180 9.48 -7.90 16.28
C ASP A 180 8.24 -7.16 15.79
N VAL A 181 7.54 -6.55 16.76
CA VAL A 181 6.30 -5.80 16.56
C VAL A 181 6.47 -4.64 15.56
N LEU A 182 7.64 -3.99 15.52
CA LEU A 182 7.89 -2.83 14.64
C LEU A 182 8.04 -3.25 13.17
N LEU A 183 8.74 -4.36 12.90
CA LEU A 183 8.88 -4.90 11.54
C LEU A 183 7.52 -5.33 10.96
N HIS A 184 6.65 -5.89 11.80
CA HIS A 184 5.27 -6.19 11.40
C HIS A 184 4.48 -4.94 11.01
N HIS A 185 4.70 -3.80 11.68
CA HIS A 185 3.97 -2.57 11.39
C HIS A 185 4.32 -1.98 10.02
N SER A 186 5.60 -1.83 9.69
CA SER A 186 6.01 -1.23 8.41
C SER A 186 5.62 -2.10 7.22
N ARG A 187 5.77 -3.43 7.34
CA ARG A 187 5.26 -4.39 6.36
C ARG A 187 3.74 -4.28 6.17
N ASN A 188 2.98 -4.31 7.27
CA ASN A 188 1.52 -4.26 7.20
C ASN A 188 1.04 -2.91 6.64
N ARG A 189 1.72 -1.80 6.96
CA ARG A 189 1.45 -0.49 6.37
C ARG A 189 1.70 -0.49 4.86
N CYS A 190 2.83 -1.05 4.42
CA CYS A 190 3.16 -1.20 2.99
C CYS A 190 2.08 -1.99 2.23
N TYR A 191 1.61 -3.08 2.84
CA TYR A 191 0.51 -3.89 2.32
C TYR A 191 -0.81 -3.11 2.25
N LEU A 192 -1.23 -2.46 3.35
CA LEU A 192 -2.48 -1.71 3.37
C LEU A 192 -2.50 -0.56 2.37
N ARG A 193 -1.38 0.14 2.19
CA ARG A 193 -1.23 1.19 1.15
C ARG A 193 -1.46 0.64 -0.24
N LEU A 194 -0.89 -0.53 -0.54
CA LEU A 194 -1.09 -1.22 -1.80
C LEU A 194 -2.56 -1.61 -1.97
N ILE A 195 -3.16 -2.34 -1.02
CA ILE A 195 -4.56 -2.78 -1.11
C ILE A 195 -5.51 -1.59 -1.26
N PHE A 196 -5.27 -0.51 -0.52
CA PHE A 196 -6.05 0.72 -0.61
C PHE A 196 -6.00 1.37 -2.00
N ALA A 197 -4.83 1.37 -2.65
CA ALA A 197 -4.68 1.88 -4.02
C ALA A 197 -5.34 0.96 -5.04
N LEU A 198 -5.18 -0.36 -4.91
CA LEU A 198 -5.83 -1.34 -5.78
C LEU A 198 -7.36 -1.26 -5.69
N ALA A 199 -7.91 -1.03 -4.50
CA ALA A 199 -9.34 -0.88 -4.29
C ALA A 199 -9.97 0.33 -5.03
N ARG A 200 -9.21 1.16 -5.74
CA ARG A 200 -9.75 2.19 -6.64
C ARG A 200 -10.38 1.60 -7.91
N SER A 201 -9.97 0.39 -8.33
CA SER A 201 -10.54 -0.32 -9.49
C SER A 201 -11.58 -1.34 -9.02
N ASN A 202 -12.71 -1.42 -9.72
CA ASN A 202 -13.77 -2.37 -9.41
C ASN A 202 -13.31 -3.82 -9.65
N GLU A 203 -12.51 -4.06 -10.67
CA GLU A 203 -11.92 -5.36 -10.98
C GLU A 203 -11.00 -5.82 -9.86
N TRP A 204 -10.17 -4.91 -9.35
CA TRP A 204 -9.34 -5.19 -8.18
C TRP A 204 -10.18 -5.40 -6.92
N CYS A 205 -11.23 -4.61 -6.68
CA CYS A 205 -12.14 -4.84 -5.56
C CYS A 205 -12.70 -6.27 -5.56
N GLN A 206 -13.14 -6.78 -6.71
CA GLN A 206 -13.61 -8.15 -6.85
C GLN A 206 -12.51 -9.17 -6.55
N ARG A 207 -11.31 -8.98 -7.09
CA ARG A 207 -10.17 -9.88 -6.84
C ARG A 207 -9.76 -9.90 -5.38
N LEU A 208 -9.62 -8.74 -4.76
CA LEU A 208 -9.24 -8.59 -3.36
C LEU A 208 -10.25 -9.29 -2.45
N ALA A 209 -11.53 -9.15 -2.73
CA ALA A 209 -12.59 -9.84 -2.02
C ALA A 209 -12.53 -11.37 -2.25
N SER A 210 -12.33 -11.82 -3.49
CA SER A 210 -12.28 -13.25 -3.82
C SER A 210 -11.09 -13.99 -3.24
N HIS A 211 -9.94 -13.32 -3.06
CA HIS A 211 -8.70 -13.96 -2.65
C HIS A 211 -8.40 -13.89 -1.14
N GLY A 212 -9.29 -13.32 -0.32
CA GLY A 212 -9.12 -13.34 1.15
C GLY A 212 -8.48 -12.08 1.75
N HIS A 213 -8.36 -10.99 0.98
CA HIS A 213 -7.71 -9.76 1.48
C HIS A 213 -8.58 -9.02 2.50
N ILE A 214 -9.90 -9.17 2.44
CA ILE A 214 -10.82 -8.53 3.39
C ILE A 214 -10.72 -9.21 4.75
N GLU A 215 -10.72 -10.54 4.76
CA GLU A 215 -10.49 -11.39 5.94
C GLU A 215 -9.14 -11.04 6.59
N ARG A 216 -8.10 -10.82 5.78
CA ARG A 216 -6.83 -10.32 6.28
C ARG A 216 -6.95 -8.93 6.89
N CYS A 217 -7.61 -7.97 6.23
CA CYS A 217 -7.80 -6.63 6.77
C CYS A 217 -8.58 -6.63 8.09
N ILE A 218 -9.56 -7.52 8.23
CA ILE A 218 -10.31 -7.74 9.47
C ILE A 218 -9.38 -8.29 10.56
N SER A 219 -8.55 -9.29 10.24
CA SER A 219 -7.57 -9.82 11.20
C SER A 219 -6.57 -8.76 11.68
N LEU A 220 -6.19 -7.82 10.80
CA LEU A 220 -5.32 -6.69 11.12
C LEU A 220 -6.02 -5.67 12.02
N LEU A 221 -7.33 -5.51 11.87
CA LEU A 221 -8.14 -4.75 12.79
C LEU A 221 -8.30 -5.48 14.15
N ASP A 222 -8.20 -6.82 14.20
CA ASP A 222 -8.46 -7.68 15.39
C ASP A 222 -7.26 -7.89 16.29
N LEU A 223 -6.04 -7.65 15.78
CA LEU A 223 -4.77 -7.85 16.48
C LEU A 223 -4.55 -6.90 17.69
N GLY A 224 -5.63 -6.42 18.32
CA GLY A 224 -5.64 -5.72 19.61
C GLY A 224 -4.96 -4.36 19.60
N THR A 225 -4.51 -3.92 18.43
CA THR A 225 -3.68 -2.74 18.22
C THR A 225 -4.21 -2.00 17.01
N VAL A 226 -5.39 -1.41 17.17
CA VAL A 226 -5.60 -0.06 16.63
C VAL A 226 -4.59 0.84 17.36
N SER A 227 -3.31 0.67 17.03
CA SER A 227 -2.22 1.29 17.74
C SER A 227 -2.24 2.74 17.33
N ALA A 228 -2.48 3.62 18.29
CA ALA A 228 -2.31 5.06 18.15
C ALA A 228 -0.90 5.46 17.65
N THR A 229 0.04 4.51 17.53
CA THR A 229 1.43 4.73 17.12
C THR A 229 1.70 4.63 15.63
N SER A 230 0.87 3.96 14.81
CA SER A 230 1.15 3.79 13.38
C SER A 230 0.28 4.69 12.51
N ILE A 231 0.85 5.82 12.09
CA ILE A 231 0.16 6.83 11.28
C ILE A 231 -0.32 6.22 9.96
N GLY A 232 -1.62 6.31 9.72
CA GLY A 232 -2.29 5.95 8.46
C GLY A 232 -2.88 4.55 8.43
N PHE A 233 -2.66 3.72 9.44
CA PHE A 233 -3.19 2.36 9.47
C PHE A 233 -4.72 2.35 9.45
N ASN A 234 -5.34 3.16 10.31
CA ASN A 234 -6.80 3.27 10.39
C ASN A 234 -7.37 3.92 9.13
N PHE A 235 -6.69 4.93 8.60
CA PHE A 235 -7.09 5.60 7.37
C PHE A 235 -7.17 4.63 6.19
N TYR A 236 -6.13 3.83 5.95
CA TYR A 236 -6.13 2.87 4.84
C TYR A 236 -7.16 1.77 5.04
N LEU A 237 -7.29 1.20 6.25
CA LEU A 237 -8.32 0.19 6.54
C LEU A 237 -9.74 0.73 6.33
N ALA A 238 -10.04 1.92 6.85
CA ALA A 238 -11.33 2.58 6.67
C ALA A 238 -11.63 2.80 5.18
N GLY A 239 -10.64 3.28 4.42
CA GLY A 239 -10.77 3.46 2.98
C GLY A 239 -10.99 2.15 2.22
N ILE A 240 -10.32 1.06 2.61
CA ILE A 240 -10.53 -0.27 2.01
C ILE A 240 -11.97 -0.74 2.26
N PHE A 241 -12.45 -0.70 3.51
CA PHE A 241 -13.81 -1.14 3.83
C PHE A 241 -14.90 -0.21 3.28
N ALA A 242 -14.57 1.05 3.04
CA ALA A 242 -15.49 1.98 2.38
C ALA A 242 -15.63 1.68 0.88
N ARG A 243 -14.63 1.06 0.24
CA ARG A 243 -14.67 0.65 -1.18
C ARG A 243 -15.12 -0.79 -1.38
N ILE A 244 -14.77 -1.68 -0.46
CA ILE A 244 -15.10 -3.11 -0.51
C ILE A 244 -15.93 -3.42 0.74
N ASP A 245 -17.25 -3.49 0.57
CA ASP A 245 -18.18 -3.68 1.69
C ASP A 245 -17.92 -5.04 2.39
N PRO A 246 -17.38 -5.05 3.63
CA PRO A 246 -17.13 -6.29 4.34
C PRO A 246 -18.42 -6.94 4.84
N SER A 247 -19.52 -6.19 4.94
CA SER A 247 -20.81 -6.69 5.46
C SER A 247 -21.56 -7.59 4.47
N ALA A 248 -21.11 -7.66 3.22
CA ALA A 248 -21.61 -8.63 2.24
C ALA A 248 -21.06 -10.05 2.46
N ARG A 249 -20.15 -10.24 3.44
CA ARG A 249 -19.53 -11.51 3.78
C ARG A 249 -20.28 -12.25 4.88
N ASP A 250 -20.02 -13.56 4.97
CA ASP A 250 -20.59 -14.40 6.01
C ASP A 250 -20.27 -13.85 7.42
N PRO A 251 -21.17 -14.05 8.41
CA PRO A 251 -21.05 -13.50 9.76
C PRO A 251 -19.71 -13.63 10.49
N PRO A 252 -18.87 -14.69 10.33
CA PRO A 252 -17.57 -14.73 11.01
C PRO A 252 -16.57 -13.65 10.53
N PHE A 253 -16.85 -13.01 9.39
CA PHE A 253 -15.97 -12.00 8.77
C PHE A 253 -16.65 -10.63 8.59
N SER A 254 -17.75 -10.36 9.29
CA SER A 254 -18.32 -9.01 9.34
C SER A 254 -17.88 -8.30 10.63
N PRO A 255 -17.14 -7.18 10.56
CA PRO A 255 -16.88 -6.36 11.73
C PRO A 255 -18.19 -5.87 12.35
N ASP A 256 -18.25 -5.80 13.69
CA ASP A 256 -19.40 -5.20 14.35
C ASP A 256 -19.50 -3.69 14.09
N VAL A 257 -20.71 -3.12 14.22
CA VAL A 257 -20.99 -1.71 13.92
C VAL A 257 -20.14 -0.75 14.77
N LYS A 258 -19.95 -1.06 16.06
CA LYS A 258 -19.17 -0.20 16.99
C LYS A 258 -17.70 -0.16 16.60
N ARG A 259 -17.18 -1.27 16.09
CA ARG A 259 -15.82 -1.42 15.63
C ARG A 259 -15.58 -0.65 14.33
N LEU A 260 -16.52 -0.68 13.39
CA LEU A 260 -16.49 0.17 12.20
C LEU A 260 -16.57 1.66 12.57
N GLN A 261 -17.44 2.04 13.52
CA GLN A 261 -17.50 3.41 14.02
C GLN A 261 -16.17 3.86 14.67
N THR A 262 -15.55 3.00 15.46
CA THR A 262 -14.24 3.28 16.07
C THR A 262 -13.17 3.46 14.99
N LEU A 263 -13.13 2.57 14.00
CA LEU A 263 -12.21 2.67 12.87
C LEU A 263 -12.39 3.98 12.10
N MET A 264 -13.63 4.36 11.77
CA MET A 264 -13.93 5.60 11.05
C MET A 264 -13.48 6.83 11.82
N ARG A 265 -13.69 6.87 13.14
CA ARG A 265 -13.24 7.96 14.01
C ARG A 265 -11.71 8.11 13.96
N ASN A 266 -10.99 7.01 14.14
CA ASN A 266 -9.53 7.01 14.12
C ASN A 266 -8.99 7.35 12.72
N ALA A 267 -9.71 6.95 11.65
CA ALA A 267 -9.37 7.34 10.28
C ALA A 267 -9.49 8.86 10.06
N TRP A 268 -10.51 9.52 10.62
CA TRP A 268 -10.62 10.98 10.55
C TRP A 268 -9.55 11.69 11.39
N GLU A 269 -9.23 11.17 12.58
CA GLU A 269 -8.10 11.67 13.36
C GLU A 269 -6.79 11.57 12.57
N GLU A 270 -6.51 10.44 11.93
CA GLU A 270 -5.32 10.26 11.08
C GLU A 270 -5.36 11.12 9.82
N ALA A 271 -6.53 11.33 9.22
CA ALA A 271 -6.70 12.19 8.05
C ALA A 271 -6.22 13.62 8.33
N THR A 272 -6.34 14.11 9.58
CA THR A 272 -5.76 15.41 9.96
C THR A 272 -4.25 15.48 9.74
N LYS A 273 -3.55 14.35 9.80
CA LYS A 273 -2.08 14.27 9.59
C LYS A 273 -1.74 13.96 8.13
N LEU A 274 -2.65 13.36 7.38
CA LEU A 274 -2.42 12.81 6.04
C LEU A 274 -2.96 13.68 4.89
N CYS A 275 -3.65 14.78 5.18
CA CYS A 275 -4.27 15.63 4.16
C CYS A 275 -3.29 16.24 3.14
N HIS A 276 -1.99 16.25 3.43
CA HIS A 276 -0.94 16.68 2.49
C HIS A 276 -0.58 15.61 1.45
N ILE A 277 -1.10 14.38 1.61
CA ILE A 277 -0.83 13.25 0.71
C ILE A 277 -1.99 13.14 -0.28
N LYS A 278 -1.68 13.28 -1.58
CA LYS A 278 -2.66 13.25 -2.67
C LYS A 278 -3.59 12.03 -2.62
N GLU A 279 -3.03 10.82 -2.47
CA GLU A 279 -3.83 9.58 -2.40
C GLU A 279 -4.82 9.53 -1.23
N CYS A 280 -4.54 10.25 -0.14
CA CYS A 280 -5.45 10.37 0.99
C CYS A 280 -6.56 11.40 0.72
N VAL A 281 -6.24 12.54 0.10
CA VAL A 281 -7.23 13.56 -0.30
C VAL A 281 -8.26 12.97 -1.26
N GLU A 282 -7.80 12.26 -2.30
CA GLU A 282 -8.67 11.61 -3.29
C GLU A 282 -9.63 10.57 -2.67
N ALA A 283 -9.32 10.04 -1.49
CA ALA A 283 -10.15 9.05 -0.81
C ALA A 283 -11.18 9.61 0.16
N LEU A 284 -11.11 10.90 0.49
CA LEU A 284 -12.04 11.53 1.43
C LEU A 284 -13.51 11.41 1.03
N PRO A 285 -13.93 11.54 -0.26
CA PRO A 285 -15.34 11.39 -0.62
C PRO A 285 -15.92 10.00 -0.29
N VAL A 286 -15.09 8.97 -0.44
CA VAL A 286 -15.45 7.60 -0.09
C VAL A 286 -15.55 7.43 1.43
N LEU A 287 -14.59 8.01 2.17
CA LEU A 287 -14.62 8.03 3.63
C LEU A 287 -15.85 8.78 4.17
N VAL A 288 -16.24 9.89 3.54
CA VAL A 288 -17.46 10.64 3.86
C VAL A 288 -18.68 9.73 3.74
N THR A 289 -18.81 9.00 2.63
CA THR A 289 -19.95 8.11 2.39
C THR A 289 -20.03 7.00 3.45
N ALA A 290 -18.90 6.37 3.76
CA ALA A 290 -18.84 5.35 4.82
C ALA A 290 -19.19 5.93 6.20
N THR A 291 -18.70 7.13 6.51
CA THR A 291 -18.98 7.81 7.79
C THR A 291 -20.46 8.10 7.94
N ARG A 292 -21.13 8.57 6.87
CA ARG A 292 -22.59 8.76 6.88
C ARG A 292 -23.32 7.45 7.18
N LYS A 293 -22.94 6.35 6.49
CA LYS A 293 -23.53 5.02 6.72
C LYS A 293 -23.35 4.56 8.17
N SER A 294 -22.18 4.79 8.76
CA SER A 294 -21.82 4.32 10.11
C SER A 294 -22.36 5.16 11.27
N PHE A 295 -22.61 6.47 11.07
CA PHE A 295 -22.99 7.38 12.16
C PHE A 295 -24.36 8.04 12.00
N LEU A 296 -24.87 8.15 10.77
CA LEU A 296 -26.10 8.89 10.48
C LEU A 296 -27.29 7.98 10.14
N SER A 297 -27.11 6.66 10.07
CA SER A 297 -28.26 5.76 9.95
C SER A 297 -29.13 5.79 11.21
N LEU A 298 -30.44 5.56 11.02
CA LEU A 298 -31.50 5.79 12.01
C LEU A 298 -31.34 4.99 13.32
N ASP A 299 -30.62 3.88 13.30
CA ASP A 299 -30.56 2.91 14.41
C ASP A 299 -29.27 2.99 15.26
N ASN A 300 -28.41 3.99 15.03
CA ASN A 300 -27.13 4.06 15.72
C ASN A 300 -27.21 4.81 17.05
N ASP A 301 -27.01 4.09 18.15
CA ASP A 301 -26.82 4.63 19.49
C ASP A 301 -25.36 5.12 19.65
N VAL A 302 -25.10 6.36 19.21
CA VAL A 302 -23.79 7.04 19.36
C VAL A 302 -23.95 8.21 20.30
N SER A 303 -23.09 8.29 21.31
CA SER A 303 -23.16 9.38 22.30
C SER A 303 -22.84 10.74 21.68
N SER A 304 -23.45 11.80 22.21
CA SER A 304 -23.22 13.19 21.74
C SER A 304 -21.74 13.59 21.83
N GLY A 305 -21.01 13.10 22.85
CA GLY A 305 -19.58 13.37 23.01
C GLY A 305 -18.71 12.76 21.90
N GLU A 306 -19.04 11.54 21.47
CA GLU A 306 -18.30 10.88 20.39
C GLU A 306 -18.56 11.54 19.03
N LEU A 307 -19.81 11.89 18.75
CA LEU A 307 -20.17 12.66 17.56
C LEU A 307 -19.49 14.04 17.55
N ALA A 308 -19.37 14.70 18.70
CA ALA A 308 -18.69 15.99 18.81
C ALA A 308 -17.19 15.88 18.51
N ASN A 309 -16.52 14.83 19.00
CA ASN A 309 -15.10 14.58 18.68
C ASN A 309 -14.90 14.31 17.19
N LEU A 310 -15.72 13.44 16.60
CA LEU A 310 -15.69 13.18 15.16
C LEU A 310 -15.92 14.47 14.36
N THR A 311 -16.90 15.27 14.75
CA THR A 311 -17.19 16.57 14.10
C THR A 311 -15.98 17.50 14.13
N ARG A 312 -15.24 17.54 15.25
CA ARG A 312 -14.01 18.33 15.37
C ARG A 312 -12.93 17.84 14.39
N ASP A 313 -12.71 16.53 14.31
CA ASP A 313 -11.65 15.98 13.45
C ASP A 313 -11.97 16.20 11.96
N VAL A 314 -13.24 16.02 11.54
CA VAL A 314 -13.69 16.34 10.18
C VAL A 314 -13.55 17.84 9.86
N ASN A 315 -13.89 18.73 10.82
CA ASN A 315 -13.69 20.17 10.64
C ASN A 315 -12.20 20.51 10.46
N TRP A 316 -11.29 19.89 11.22
CA TRP A 316 -9.86 20.12 11.05
C TRP A 316 -9.35 19.68 9.69
N VAL A 317 -9.83 18.55 9.17
CA VAL A 317 -9.51 18.13 7.80
C VAL A 317 -9.99 19.16 6.79
N LEU A 318 -11.22 19.66 6.92
CA LEU A 318 -11.76 20.70 6.06
C LEU A 318 -10.93 21.99 6.12
N GLU A 319 -10.55 22.45 7.31
CA GLU A 319 -9.71 23.65 7.47
C GLU A 319 -8.36 23.50 6.77
N LYS A 320 -7.73 22.32 6.85
CA LYS A 320 -6.47 22.05 6.15
C LYS A 320 -6.65 22.01 4.63
N LEU A 321 -7.71 21.36 4.14
CA LEU A 321 -8.04 21.37 2.72
C LEU A 321 -8.21 22.80 2.20
N LEU A 322 -8.95 23.66 2.92
CA LEU A 322 -9.15 25.05 2.52
C LEU A 322 -7.88 25.91 2.54
N GLN A 323 -6.85 25.51 3.29
CA GLN A 323 -5.54 26.16 3.29
C GLN A 323 -4.64 25.70 2.13
N GLU A 324 -4.84 24.48 1.64
CA GLU A 324 -4.12 23.94 0.50
C GLU A 324 -4.68 24.47 -0.83
N ARG A 325 -3.79 24.67 -1.81
CA ARG A 325 -4.17 25.10 -3.16
C ARG A 325 -4.01 23.92 -4.11
N GLY A 326 -5.09 23.48 -4.76
CA GLY A 326 -5.06 22.40 -5.75
C GLY A 326 -6.43 22.14 -6.36
N GLU A 327 -6.45 21.56 -7.57
CA GLU A 327 -7.68 21.20 -8.29
C GLU A 327 -8.46 20.09 -7.54
N ASP A 328 -7.74 19.06 -7.06
CA ASP A 328 -8.32 17.95 -6.28
C ASP A 328 -9.02 18.43 -5.00
N VAL A 329 -8.47 19.45 -4.34
CA VAL A 329 -9.04 20.06 -3.14
C VAL A 329 -10.39 20.71 -3.44
N GLY A 330 -10.53 21.38 -4.58
CA GLY A 330 -11.79 22.01 -4.99
C GLY A 330 -12.91 21.01 -5.25
N ILE A 331 -12.56 19.81 -5.72
CA ILE A 331 -13.51 18.71 -5.97
C ILE A 331 -13.94 18.04 -4.66
N VAL A 332 -13.00 17.85 -3.73
CA VAL A 332 -13.22 17.06 -2.50
C VAL A 332 -13.85 17.88 -1.38
N SER A 333 -13.47 19.16 -1.24
CA SER A 333 -13.89 20.02 -0.11
C SER A 333 -15.40 20.11 0.11
N PRO A 334 -16.26 20.22 -0.93
CA PRO A 334 -17.72 20.26 -0.74
C PRO A 334 -18.26 19.02 -0.03
N SER A 335 -17.75 17.83 -0.37
CA SER A 335 -18.21 16.58 0.25
C SER A 335 -17.89 16.50 1.75
N VAL A 336 -16.72 17.00 2.15
CA VAL A 336 -16.28 17.06 3.56
C VAL A 336 -17.07 18.13 4.30
N GLN A 337 -17.32 19.28 3.67
CA GLN A 337 -18.13 20.36 4.22
C GLN A 337 -19.58 19.92 4.49
N ASP A 338 -20.18 19.19 3.56
CA ASP A 338 -21.53 18.65 3.75
C ASP A 338 -21.57 17.67 4.93
N LEU A 339 -20.57 16.80 5.07
CA LEU A 339 -20.45 15.90 6.22
C LEU A 339 -20.35 16.67 7.54
N CYS A 340 -19.57 17.76 7.60
CA CYS A 340 -19.51 18.63 8.77
C CYS A 340 -20.91 19.16 9.14
N GLY A 341 -21.69 19.60 8.15
CA GLY A 341 -23.06 20.07 8.36
C GLY A 341 -23.98 18.97 8.88
N ASP A 342 -23.89 17.78 8.31
CA ASP A 342 -24.68 16.61 8.73
C ASP A 342 -24.39 16.19 10.17
N LEU A 343 -23.11 16.13 10.54
CA LEU A 343 -22.69 15.74 11.89
C LEU A 343 -23.10 16.76 12.94
N ARG A 344 -23.00 18.07 12.64
CA ARG A 344 -23.45 19.13 13.56
C ARG A 344 -24.94 19.03 13.87
N ARG A 345 -25.77 18.84 12.83
CA ARG A 345 -27.22 18.63 13.00
C ARG A 345 -27.52 17.42 13.88
N LYS A 346 -26.83 16.29 13.64
CA LYS A 346 -27.00 15.08 14.45
C LYS A 346 -26.61 15.30 15.91
N VAL A 347 -25.53 16.04 16.19
CA VAL A 347 -25.11 16.38 17.57
C VAL A 347 -26.19 17.19 18.29
N GLU A 348 -26.83 18.14 17.60
CA GLU A 348 -27.92 18.96 18.15
C GLU A 348 -29.17 18.12 18.44
N ASP A 349 -29.55 17.25 17.52
CA ASP A 349 -30.69 16.33 17.69
C ASP A 349 -30.49 15.38 18.89
N THR A 350 -29.28 14.81 19.05
CA THR A 350 -28.99 13.92 20.18
C THR A 350 -29.06 14.65 21.53
N ARG A 351 -28.62 15.92 21.59
CA ARG A 351 -28.67 16.73 22.83
C ARG A 351 -30.09 17.10 23.22
N THR A 352 -30.93 17.45 22.25
CA THR A 352 -32.33 17.82 22.51
C THR A 352 -33.13 16.60 22.98
N SER A 353 -32.91 15.43 22.38
CA SER A 353 -33.56 14.18 22.79
C SER A 353 -33.25 13.79 24.24
N THR A 354 -31.99 13.92 24.68
CA THR A 354 -31.60 13.60 26.07
C THR A 354 -32.23 14.53 27.10
N ALA A 355 -32.45 15.80 26.75
CA ALA A 355 -33.07 16.77 27.67
C ALA A 355 -34.56 16.49 27.92
N THR A 356 -35.26 15.90 26.94
CA THR A 356 -36.69 15.56 27.04
C THR A 356 -36.98 14.25 27.80
N THR A 357 -36.02 13.35 27.95
CA THR A 357 -36.19 12.08 28.68
C THR A 357 -35.93 12.18 30.19
N ASP A 358 -35.27 13.26 30.63
CA ASP A 358 -34.93 13.52 32.03
C ASP A 358 -35.93 14.46 32.75
N SER A 359 -37.06 14.79 32.11
CA SER A 359 -38.20 15.54 32.68
C SER A 359 -39.39 14.62 32.93
#